data_AF-A0AAW9SME8-F1
#
_entry.id   AF-A0AAW9SME8-F1
#
_cell.length_a   1.000
_cell.length_b   1.000
_cell.length_c   1.000
_cell.angle_alpha   90.00
_cell.angle_beta   90.00
_cell.angle_gamma   90.00
#
_symmetry.space_group_name_H-M   'P 1'
#
loop_
_entity.id
_entity.type
_entity.pdbx_description
1 polymer ?
#
loop_
_entity_poly.entity_id
_entity_poly.type
_entity_poly.pdbx_seq_one_letter_code
_entity_poly.pdbx_strand_id
1 'polypeptide(L)'
;MRRIALAFLALTALAALTAPAAASVMAYQCHFPQSRDRDWVQPLIFFGHDTRSGRVVISDAGILHFNEGQPAEGRVEVTGAEITVHWQVRMRGAFNMRVLMTYRARIDRRTGQVTVLALGRGQGIRQERRGQCEMRELS
;
A
#
# COMPACT_ATOMS: atom_id res chain seq x y z
N MET A 1 -33.04 -26.48 -56.97
CA MET A 1 -33.10 -26.63 -55.50
C MET A 1 -31.67 -26.76 -54.94
N ARG A 2 -30.65 -26.00 -55.35
CA ARG A 2 -30.23 -24.65 -54.92
C ARG A 2 -30.51 -24.23 -53.46
N ARG A 3 -29.40 -24.23 -52.70
CA ARG A 3 -29.02 -23.31 -51.61
C ARG A 3 -29.87 -23.45 -50.35
N ILE A 4 -29.31 -24.06 -49.30
CA ILE A 4 -29.36 -23.67 -47.87
C ILE A 4 -28.64 -24.81 -47.14
N ALA A 5 -27.30 -24.80 -47.10
CA ALA A 5 -26.54 -25.75 -46.30
C ALA A 5 -25.14 -25.21 -46.00
N LEU A 6 -25.03 -23.93 -45.63
CA LEU A 6 -23.77 -23.30 -45.22
C LEU A 6 -24.09 -22.02 -44.42
N ALA A 7 -24.62 -22.15 -43.20
CA ALA A 7 -24.86 -20.97 -42.36
C ALA A 7 -24.90 -21.27 -40.85
N PHE A 8 -24.33 -22.37 -40.36
CA PHE A 8 -24.41 -22.72 -38.93
C PHE A 8 -23.09 -23.21 -38.31
N LEU A 9 -21.95 -22.74 -38.83
CA LEU A 9 -20.63 -23.16 -38.34
C LEU A 9 -19.66 -21.99 -38.07
N ALA A 10 -20.20 -20.79 -37.80
CA ALA A 10 -19.38 -19.58 -37.60
C ALA A 10 -19.75 -18.76 -36.35
N LEU A 11 -20.41 -19.35 -35.34
CA LEU A 11 -20.89 -18.58 -34.17
C LEU A 11 -20.44 -19.10 -32.79
N THR A 12 -19.42 -19.96 -32.72
CA THR A 12 -18.95 -20.56 -31.45
C THR A 12 -17.51 -20.21 -31.06
N ALA A 13 -16.81 -19.35 -31.80
CA ALA A 13 -15.37 -19.10 -31.60
C ALA A 13 -15.01 -17.75 -30.94
N LEU A 14 -15.97 -17.03 -30.32
CA LEU A 14 -15.72 -15.70 -29.72
C LEU A 14 -15.90 -15.65 -28.19
N ALA A 15 -15.67 -16.77 -27.48
CA ALA A 15 -15.79 -16.83 -26.01
C ALA A 15 -14.47 -17.10 -25.26
N ALA A 16 -13.33 -17.11 -25.95
CA ALA A 16 -12.03 -17.32 -25.32
C ALA A 16 -11.27 -15.98 -25.21
N LEU A 17 -10.76 -15.69 -24.00
CA LEU A 17 -9.78 -14.65 -23.65
C LEU A 17 -10.30 -13.35 -23.01
N THR A 18 -11.21 -13.44 -22.04
CA THR A 18 -11.18 -12.51 -20.90
C THR A 18 -10.51 -13.20 -19.71
N ALA A 19 -9.23 -13.55 -19.86
CA ALA A 19 -8.43 -13.89 -18.69
C ALA A 19 -8.43 -12.66 -17.78
N PRO A 20 -8.91 -12.74 -16.53
CA PRO A 20 -8.79 -11.63 -15.61
C PRO A 20 -7.30 -11.33 -15.49
N ALA A 21 -6.88 -10.15 -15.91
CA ALA A 21 -5.52 -9.69 -15.68
C ALA A 21 -5.26 -9.82 -14.18
N ALA A 22 -4.37 -10.74 -13.80
CA ALA A 22 -4.02 -11.01 -12.41
C ALA A 22 -3.71 -9.67 -11.74
N ALA A 23 -4.41 -9.37 -10.66
CA ALA A 23 -4.15 -8.17 -9.89
C ALA A 23 -2.77 -8.32 -9.25
N SER A 24 -1.74 -7.68 -9.82
CA SER A 24 -0.38 -7.69 -9.27
C SER A 24 -0.34 -6.76 -8.05
N VAL A 25 -0.57 -7.35 -6.87
CA VAL A 25 -0.43 -6.65 -5.60
C VAL A 25 1.00 -6.83 -5.11
N MET A 26 1.73 -5.72 -4.97
CA MET A 26 3.06 -5.73 -4.37
C MET A 26 2.96 -5.53 -2.87
N ALA A 27 3.57 -6.41 -2.11
CA ALA A 27 3.73 -6.30 -0.67
C ALA A 27 5.14 -5.80 -0.33
N TYR A 28 5.21 -4.81 0.56
CA TYR A 28 6.43 -4.28 1.13
C TYR A 28 6.38 -4.46 2.64
N GLN A 29 7.20 -5.34 3.17
CA GLN A 29 7.36 -5.52 4.61
C GLN A 29 8.61 -4.77 5.05
N CYS A 30 8.41 -3.62 5.70
CA CYS A 30 9.47 -2.68 5.98
C CYS A 30 9.84 -2.67 7.47
N HIS A 31 11.12 -2.87 7.76
CA HIS A 31 11.67 -2.91 9.11
C HIS A 31 12.46 -1.65 9.43
N PHE A 32 12.24 -1.10 10.63
CA PHE A 32 12.86 0.13 11.14
C PHE A 32 13.57 -0.17 12.48
N PRO A 33 14.84 -0.59 12.46
CA PRO A 33 15.53 -1.09 13.66
C PRO A 33 15.72 -0.03 14.76
N GLN A 34 15.56 1.25 14.43
CA GLN A 34 15.68 2.37 15.38
C GLN A 34 14.34 2.75 16.04
N SER A 35 13.24 2.08 15.67
CA SER A 35 11.90 2.32 16.22
C SER A 35 11.57 1.36 17.35
N ARG A 36 10.63 1.76 18.21
CA ARG A 36 10.07 0.96 19.31
C ARG A 36 8.55 0.90 19.22
N ASP A 37 7.90 -0.01 19.96
CA ASP A 37 6.45 -0.30 19.92
C ASP A 37 5.49 0.88 20.25
N ARG A 38 6.03 2.06 20.58
CA ARG A 38 5.25 3.29 20.86
C ARG A 38 5.75 4.51 20.10
N ASP A 39 6.70 4.34 19.19
CA ASP A 39 7.15 5.41 18.32
C ASP A 39 6.08 5.74 17.28
N TRP A 40 6.08 6.96 16.74
CA TRP A 40 5.13 7.34 15.69
C TRP A 40 5.36 6.56 14.40
N VAL A 41 6.61 6.20 14.11
CA VAL A 41 6.98 5.22 13.08
C VAL A 41 7.26 3.89 13.77
N GLN A 42 6.40 2.90 13.52
CA GLN A 42 6.48 1.59 14.16
C GLN A 42 7.67 0.75 13.64
N PRO A 43 8.18 -0.21 14.41
CA PRO A 43 9.31 -1.06 14.01
C PRO A 43 9.07 -1.88 12.74
N LEU A 44 7.81 -2.22 12.47
CA LEU A 44 7.38 -2.95 11.29
C LEU A 44 6.16 -2.26 10.67
N ILE A 45 6.25 -1.94 9.37
CA ILE A 45 5.15 -1.40 8.58
C ILE A 45 4.99 -2.25 7.32
N PHE A 46 3.76 -2.67 7.05
CA PHE A 46 3.38 -3.38 5.84
C PHE A 46 2.66 -2.43 4.88
N PHE A 47 3.05 -2.45 3.61
CA PHE A 47 2.35 -1.78 2.52
C PHE A 47 1.87 -2.83 1.51
N GLY A 48 0.57 -2.86 1.24
CA GLY A 48 -0.02 -3.61 0.14
C GLY A 48 -0.40 -2.64 -0.98
N HIS A 49 0.32 -2.66 -2.10
CA HIS A 49 0.13 -1.76 -3.23
C HIS A 49 -0.45 -2.54 -4.41
N ASP A 50 -1.71 -2.25 -4.74
CA ASP A 50 -2.31 -2.69 -5.99
C ASP A 50 -1.79 -1.80 -7.12
N THR A 51 -0.86 -2.35 -7.90
CA THR A 51 -0.17 -1.61 -8.96
C THR A 51 -1.08 -1.24 -10.14
N ARG A 52 -2.25 -1.88 -10.26
CA ARG A 52 -3.22 -1.62 -11.33
C ARG A 52 -4.14 -0.46 -10.96
N SER A 53 -4.69 -0.47 -9.74
CA SER A 53 -5.60 0.59 -9.29
C SER A 53 -4.87 1.79 -8.67
N GLY A 54 -3.59 1.65 -8.32
CA GLY A 54 -2.84 2.66 -7.57
C GLY A 54 -3.27 2.75 -6.10
N ARG A 55 -4.11 1.82 -5.62
CA ARG A 55 -4.55 1.75 -4.24
C ARG A 55 -3.43 1.18 -3.37
N VAL A 56 -3.29 1.73 -2.16
CA VAL A 56 -2.38 1.19 -1.14
C VAL A 56 -3.08 1.08 0.20
N VAL A 57 -2.84 -0.04 0.87
CA VAL A 57 -3.21 -0.27 2.27
C VAL A 57 -1.93 -0.33 3.11
N ILE A 58 -1.98 0.29 4.29
CA ILE A 58 -0.85 0.40 5.21
C ILE A 58 -1.27 -0.22 6.54
N SER A 59 -0.43 -1.08 7.09
CA SER A 59 -0.69 -1.71 8.38
C SER A 59 0.56 -1.67 9.24
N ASP A 60 0.37 -1.31 10.51
CA ASP A 60 1.34 -1.43 11.58
C ASP A 60 0.59 -1.53 12.91
N ALA A 61 1.31 -1.83 14.01
CA ALA A 61 0.68 -2.01 15.32
C ALA A 61 -0.08 -0.75 15.80
N GLY A 62 0.42 0.45 15.48
CA GLY A 62 -0.22 1.71 15.84
C GLY A 62 -1.50 1.96 15.06
N ILE A 63 -1.48 1.74 13.74
CA ILE A 63 -2.64 1.80 12.86
C ILE A 63 -3.72 0.85 13.35
N LEU A 64 -3.38 -0.42 13.54
CA LEU A 64 -4.34 -1.44 13.96
C LEU A 64 -4.95 -1.12 15.33
N HIS A 65 -4.16 -0.60 16.26
CA HIS A 65 -4.65 -0.18 17.57
C HIS A 65 -5.65 0.99 17.49
N PHE A 66 -5.37 2.00 16.67
CA PHE A 66 -6.19 3.21 16.62
C PHE A 66 -7.30 3.20 15.56
N ASN A 67 -7.30 2.22 14.66
CA ASN A 67 -8.23 2.09 13.55
C ASN A 67 -9.06 0.81 13.63
N GLU A 68 -9.44 0.38 14.84
CA GLU A 68 -10.36 -0.75 15.06
C GLU A 68 -9.90 -2.06 14.40
N GLY A 69 -8.58 -2.30 14.38
CA GLY A 69 -7.98 -3.47 13.73
C GLY A 69 -7.94 -3.42 12.21
N GLN A 70 -8.34 -2.30 11.59
CA GLN A 70 -8.32 -2.12 10.14
C GLN A 70 -7.03 -1.43 9.67
N PRO A 71 -6.48 -1.80 8.50
CA PRO A 71 -5.39 -1.06 7.89
C PRO A 71 -5.85 0.35 7.48
N ALA A 72 -4.89 1.27 7.34
CA ALA A 72 -5.13 2.59 6.79
C ALA A 72 -5.09 2.53 5.26
N GLU A 73 -5.96 3.29 4.59
CA GLU A 73 -5.83 3.54 3.17
C GLU A 73 -4.90 4.74 2.93
N GLY A 74 -4.19 4.69 1.81
CA GLY A 74 -3.29 5.76 1.40
C GLY A 74 -3.37 6.07 -0.09
N ARG A 75 -2.49 6.97 -0.50
CA ARG A 75 -2.26 7.32 -1.90
C ARG A 75 -0.82 7.01 -2.27
N VAL A 76 -0.62 6.62 -3.52
CA VAL A 76 0.70 6.30 -4.07
C VAL A 76 1.04 7.26 -5.20
N GLU A 77 2.28 7.71 -5.20
CA GLU A 77 2.92 8.38 -6.33
C GLU A 77 4.14 7.54 -6.74
N VAL A 78 4.29 7.27 -8.04
CA VAL A 78 5.41 6.49 -8.57
C VAL A 78 6.24 7.35 -9.49
N THR A 79 7.54 7.48 -9.20
CA THR A 79 8.49 8.23 -10.04
C THR A 79 9.74 7.40 -10.26
N GLY A 80 9.87 6.82 -11.47
CA GLY A 80 10.96 5.91 -11.78
C GLY A 80 10.95 4.70 -10.84
N ALA A 81 12.03 4.50 -10.07
CA ALA A 81 12.11 3.42 -9.08
C ALA A 81 11.52 3.79 -7.71
N GLU A 82 11.29 5.07 -7.42
CA GLU A 82 10.76 5.53 -6.14
C GLU A 82 9.22 5.37 -6.10
N ILE A 83 8.73 4.82 -5.00
CA ILE A 83 7.32 4.86 -4.59
C ILE A 83 7.22 5.80 -3.40
N THR A 84 6.36 6.81 -3.50
CA THR A 84 5.97 7.64 -2.37
C THR A 84 4.56 7.28 -1.92
N VAL A 85 4.40 6.92 -0.65
CA VAL A 85 3.12 6.54 -0.04
C VAL A 85 2.72 7.58 0.99
N HIS A 86 1.48 8.06 0.91
CA HIS A 86 0.91 9.03 1.84
C HIS A 86 -0.32 8.47 2.54
N TRP A 87 -0.38 8.60 3.86
CA TRP A 87 -1.56 8.21 4.65
C TRP A 87 -1.74 9.08 5.88
N GLN A 88 -2.90 8.96 6.51
CA GLN A 88 -3.23 9.67 7.74
C GLN A 88 -3.85 8.71 8.75
N VAL A 89 -3.57 8.94 10.03
CA VAL A 89 -4.11 8.15 11.14
C VAL A 89 -4.51 9.10 12.25
N ARG A 90 -5.73 8.94 12.79
CA ARG A 90 -6.12 9.62 14.03
C ARG A 90 -5.64 8.78 15.19
N MET A 91 -4.74 9.32 16.01
CA MET A 91 -4.12 8.62 17.13
C MET A 91 -4.33 9.40 18.43
N ARG A 92 -3.96 8.79 19.56
CA ARG A 92 -3.90 9.47 20.86
C ARG A 92 -2.43 9.62 21.27
N GLY A 93 -2.03 10.85 21.58
CA GLY A 93 -0.70 11.17 22.11
C GLY A 93 -0.66 11.22 23.64
N ALA A 94 0.35 11.91 24.16
CA ALA A 94 0.47 12.16 25.59
C ALA A 94 -0.80 12.83 26.15
N PHE A 95 -1.14 12.52 27.40
CA PHE A 95 -2.33 13.05 28.09
C PHE A 95 -3.64 12.80 27.33
N ASN A 96 -3.72 11.73 26.54
CA ASN A 96 -4.92 11.31 25.81
C ASN A 96 -5.38 12.31 24.73
N MET A 97 -4.50 13.21 24.30
CA MET A 97 -4.81 14.20 23.28
C MET A 97 -4.97 13.54 21.91
N ARG A 98 -6.06 13.87 21.20
CA ARG A 98 -6.27 13.41 19.83
C ARG A 98 -5.32 14.12 18.88
N VAL A 99 -4.57 13.36 18.09
CA VAL A 99 -3.61 13.87 17.12
C VAL A 99 -3.94 13.28 15.75
N LEU A 100 -4.04 14.12 14.72
CA LEU A 100 -4.03 13.66 13.34
C LEU A 100 -2.58 13.57 12.88
N MET A 101 -2.11 12.34 12.71
CA MET A 101 -0.79 12.06 12.16
C MET A 101 -0.89 11.97 10.64
N THR A 102 0.00 12.67 9.94
CA THR A 102 0.20 12.56 8.49
C THR A 102 1.56 11.92 8.25
N TYR A 103 1.57 10.91 7.40
CA TYR A 103 2.75 10.12 7.10
C TYR A 103 3.12 10.22 5.63
N ARG A 104 4.42 10.08 5.37
CA ARG A 104 4.97 9.88 4.03
C ARG A 104 6.08 8.83 4.09
N ALA A 105 5.94 7.74 3.34
CA ALA A 105 7.02 6.80 3.07
C ALA A 105 7.59 7.07 1.68
N ARG A 106 8.91 6.94 1.53
CA ARG A 106 9.60 6.86 0.24
C ARG A 106 10.35 5.55 0.18
N ILE A 107 10.02 4.71 -0.80
CA ILE A 107 10.58 3.37 -0.98
C ILE A 107 11.30 3.33 -2.33
N ASP A 108 12.59 3.00 -2.33
CA ASP A 108 13.33 2.68 -3.56
C ASP A 108 13.12 1.20 -3.90
N ARG A 109 12.43 0.92 -5.01
CA ARG A 109 12.13 -0.46 -5.43
C ARG A 109 13.35 -1.28 -5.89
N ARG A 110 14.49 -0.64 -6.18
CA ARG A 110 15.71 -1.35 -6.59
C ARG A 110 16.45 -1.90 -5.37
N THR A 111 16.50 -1.11 -4.32
CA THR A 111 17.31 -1.41 -3.12
C THR A 111 16.46 -1.86 -1.95
N GLY A 112 15.15 -1.59 -1.96
CA GLY A 112 14.25 -1.78 -0.82
C GLY A 112 14.46 -0.75 0.30
N GLN A 113 15.36 0.22 0.14
CA GLN A 113 15.55 1.26 1.15
C GLN A 113 14.27 2.08 1.31
N VAL A 114 13.91 2.38 2.56
CA VAL A 114 12.72 3.18 2.88
C VAL A 114 13.04 4.28 3.88
N THR A 115 12.42 5.44 3.69
CA THR A 115 12.34 6.49 4.71
C THR A 115 10.88 6.83 5.01
N VAL A 116 10.51 6.85 6.28
CA VAL A 116 9.17 7.25 6.73
C VAL A 116 9.28 8.51 7.57
N LEU A 117 8.47 9.52 7.22
CA LEU A 117 8.28 10.75 7.97
C LEU A 117 6.87 10.78 8.55
N ALA A 118 6.77 10.94 9.87
CA ALA A 118 5.55 11.14 10.63
C ALA A 118 5.45 12.58 11.13
N LEU A 119 4.31 13.23 10.89
CA LEU A 119 4.04 14.62 11.30
C LEU A 119 2.70 14.71 12.04
N GLY A 120 2.71 15.26 13.25
CA GLY A 120 1.48 15.55 14.00
C GLY A 120 0.97 16.94 13.68
N ARG A 121 -0.25 17.03 13.14
CA ARG A 121 -0.85 18.30 12.75
C ARG A 121 -1.05 19.22 13.97
N GLY A 122 -0.33 20.34 13.99
CA GLY A 122 -0.45 21.37 15.03
C GLY A 122 0.18 21.02 16.39
N GLN A 123 0.93 19.91 16.48
CA GLN A 123 1.43 19.38 17.77
C GLN A 123 2.98 19.35 17.85
N GLY A 124 3.69 19.92 16.87
CA GLY A 124 5.16 19.91 16.85
C GLY A 124 5.80 18.51 16.71
N ILE A 125 4.99 17.45 16.59
CA ILE A 125 5.47 16.08 16.43
C ILE A 125 6.09 15.92 15.05
N ARG A 126 7.36 15.53 15.02
CA ARG A 126 8.10 15.14 13.82
C ARG A 126 9.02 13.97 14.15
N GLN A 127 8.84 12.86 13.44
CA GLN A 127 9.72 11.70 13.54
C GLN A 127 10.05 11.18 12.15
N GLU A 128 11.34 10.99 11.88
CA GLU A 128 11.81 10.37 10.65
C GLU A 128 12.62 9.12 10.99
N ARG A 129 12.42 8.06 10.21
CA ARG A 129 13.14 6.78 10.35
C ARG A 129 13.49 6.23 8.99
N ARG A 130 14.66 5.58 8.94
CA ARG A 130 15.16 4.86 7.77
C ARG A 130 15.11 3.37 8.04
N GLY A 131 14.69 2.61 7.06
CA GLY A 131 14.51 1.17 7.18
C GLY A 131 14.80 0.45 5.88
N GLN A 132 14.46 -0.82 5.87
CA GLN A 132 14.65 -1.72 4.75
C GLN A 132 13.37 -2.52 4.52
N CYS A 133 12.92 -2.61 3.28
CA CYS A 133 11.76 -3.39 2.88
C CYS A 133 12.18 -4.69 2.19
N GLU A 134 11.48 -5.76 2.56
CA GLU A 134 11.38 -6.98 1.78
C GLU A 134 10.19 -6.86 0.84
N MET A 135 10.41 -7.11 -0.45
CA MET A 135 9.42 -6.91 -1.50
C MET A 135 8.99 -8.26 -2.07
N ARG A 136 7.69 -8.49 -2.14
CA ARG A 136 7.12 -9.70 -2.75
C ARG A 136 5.87 -9.35 -3.55
N GLU A 137 5.71 -9.99 -4.70
CA GLU A 137 4.43 -9.99 -5.39
C GLU A 137 3.49 -10.97 -4.68
N LEU A 138 2.25 -10.55 -4.45
CA LEU A 138 1.18 -11.40 -3.95
C LEU A 138 0.37 -11.88 -5.16
N SER A 139 0.44 -13.19 -5.41
CA SER A 139 -0.30 -13.90 -6.46
C SER A 139 -1.67 -14.34 -5.98
#